data_AF-A0A2D8UUG7-F1
#
_entry.id   AF-A0A2D8UUG7-F1
#
_cell.length_a   1.000
_cell.length_b   1.000
_cell.length_c   1.000
_cell.angle_alpha   90.00
_cell.angle_beta   90.00
_cell.angle_gamma   90.00
#
_symmetry.space_group_name_H-M   'P 1'
#
loop_
_entity.id
_entity.type
_entity.pdbx_description
1 polymer ?
#
loop_
_entity_poly.entity_id
_entity_poly.type
_entity_poly.pdbx_seq_one_letter_code
_entity_poly.pdbx_strand_id
1 'polypeptide(L)'
;MIADSAYPLQTSSGIEMIYTGEDHFTLLQQVTRHLKTRNHIAGKYYLDAEMQHLEETQAPGIDVLRQAIAHQLRNELVRHLPHAALMEKLAQAGKDYQVLILKSEGTLPYTSIFIELDCGYWGPDQEQQLRKKMP
;
A
#
# COMPACT_ATOMS: atom_id res chain seq x y z
N MET A 1 -5.70 -0.39 -0.73
CA MET A 1 -4.87 -1.30 0.10
C MET A 1 -4.94 -2.69 -0.49
N ILE A 2 -3.82 -3.39 -0.52
CA ILE A 2 -3.76 -4.83 -0.83
C ILE A 2 -3.55 -5.52 0.51
N ALA A 3 -4.56 -6.24 0.97
CA ALA A 3 -4.57 -6.84 2.29
C ALA A 3 -4.20 -8.33 2.23
N ASP A 4 -3.44 -8.79 3.22
CA ASP A 4 -3.37 -10.21 3.53
C ASP A 4 -4.72 -10.75 4.02
N SER A 5 -4.85 -12.07 4.06
CA SER A 5 -6.07 -12.79 4.40
C SER A 5 -6.49 -12.63 5.87
N ALA A 6 -5.56 -12.26 6.77
CA ALA A 6 -5.85 -12.06 8.19
C ALA A 6 -6.48 -10.69 8.48
N TYR A 7 -6.44 -9.76 7.52
CA TYR A 7 -7.03 -8.43 7.68
C TYR A 7 -8.54 -8.51 8.01
N PRO A 8 -8.99 -7.91 9.13
CA PRO A 8 -10.37 -7.99 9.58
C PRO A 8 -11.31 -7.21 8.66
N LEU A 9 -12.55 -7.66 8.54
CA LEU A 9 -13.58 -6.90 7.83
C LEU A 9 -13.83 -5.58 8.55
N GLN A 10 -13.56 -4.46 7.88
CA GLN A 10 -13.78 -3.13 8.42
C GLN A 10 -15.14 -2.58 7.95
N THR A 11 -15.96 -2.11 8.88
CA THR A 11 -17.38 -1.75 8.64
C THR A 11 -17.63 -0.24 8.48
N SER A 12 -16.59 0.58 8.35
CA SER A 12 -16.75 2.02 8.15
C SER A 12 -17.31 2.31 6.76
N SER A 13 -18.23 3.28 6.65
CA SER A 13 -18.96 3.61 5.41
C SER A 13 -18.07 4.05 4.24
N GLY A 14 -16.86 4.56 4.50
CA GLY A 14 -15.89 4.92 3.45
C GLY A 14 -15.02 3.76 2.99
N ILE A 15 -15.18 2.55 3.51
CA ILE A 15 -14.35 1.39 3.14
C ILE A 15 -15.16 0.38 2.34
N GLU A 16 -14.65 0.06 1.16
CA GLU A 16 -15.10 -1.06 0.36
C GLU A 16 -14.05 -2.17 0.42
N MET A 17 -14.45 -3.38 0.78
CA MET A 17 -13.57 -4.54 0.80
C MET A 17 -14.04 -5.59 -0.18
N ILE A 18 -13.12 -6.03 -1.05
CA ILE A 18 -13.35 -7.08 -2.04
C ILE A 18 -12.37 -8.22 -1.77
N TYR A 19 -12.88 -9.43 -1.51
CA TYR A 19 -12.06 -10.63 -1.55
C TYR A 19 -11.83 -11.03 -2.99
N THR A 20 -10.57 -11.04 -3.40
CA THR A 20 -10.17 -11.23 -4.81
C THR A 20 -9.97 -12.70 -5.17
N GLY A 21 -9.64 -13.55 -4.19
CA GLY A 21 -9.19 -14.93 -4.43
C GLY A 21 -7.85 -15.02 -5.16
N GLU A 22 -7.11 -13.92 -5.25
CA GLU A 22 -5.82 -13.83 -5.94
C GLU A 22 -4.65 -14.00 -4.97
N ASP A 23 -3.54 -14.52 -5.49
CA ASP A 23 -2.25 -14.51 -4.80
C ASP A 23 -1.81 -13.06 -4.49
N HIS A 24 -1.18 -12.87 -3.34
CA HIS A 24 -0.83 -11.56 -2.82
C HIS A 24 0.13 -10.79 -3.75
N PHE A 25 1.16 -11.47 -4.27
CA PHE A 25 2.14 -10.82 -5.13
C PHE A 25 1.57 -10.57 -6.53
N THR A 26 0.79 -11.51 -7.05
CA THR A 26 0.05 -11.35 -8.31
C THR A 26 -0.86 -10.12 -8.27
N LEU A 27 -1.60 -9.95 -7.18
CA LEU A 27 -2.47 -8.80 -6.98
C LEU A 27 -1.68 -7.48 -6.92
N LEU A 28 -0.51 -7.45 -6.27
CA LEU A 28 0.40 -6.30 -6.30
C LEU A 28 0.84 -5.95 -7.73
N GLN A 29 1.23 -6.94 -8.52
CA GLN A 29 1.64 -6.72 -9.92
C GLN A 29 0.48 -6.15 -10.76
N GLN A 30 -0.73 -6.68 -10.59
CA GLN A 30 -1.90 -6.18 -11.29
C GLN A 30 -2.21 -4.73 -10.92
N VAL A 31 -2.28 -4.42 -9.61
CA VAL A 31 -2.59 -3.06 -9.12
C VAL A 31 -1.54 -2.05 -9.58
N THR A 32 -0.25 -2.35 -9.39
CA THR A 32 0.84 -1.44 -9.80
C THR A 32 0.85 -1.21 -11.31
N ARG A 33 0.58 -2.25 -12.12
CA ARG A 33 0.40 -2.10 -13.58
C ARG A 33 -0.77 -1.17 -13.91
N HIS A 34 -1.92 -1.36 -13.26
CA HIS A 34 -3.08 -0.49 -13.49
C HIS A 34 -2.79 0.97 -13.13
N LEU A 35 -2.12 1.24 -12.01
CA LEU A 35 -1.73 2.60 -11.63
C LEU A 35 -0.77 3.23 -12.65
N LYS A 36 0.24 2.47 -13.12
CA LYS A 36 1.22 2.97 -14.11
C LYS A 36 0.63 3.34 -15.46
N THR A 37 -0.54 2.79 -15.83
CA THR A 37 -1.23 3.16 -17.08
C THR A 37 -1.97 4.50 -17.00
N ARG A 38 -1.98 5.16 -15.84
CA ARG A 38 -2.74 6.39 -15.61
C ARG A 38 -1.78 7.56 -15.38
N ASN A 39 -1.82 8.55 -16.27
CA ASN A 39 -0.91 9.71 -16.18
C ASN A 39 -1.29 10.72 -15.07
N HIS A 40 -2.51 10.63 -14.53
CA HIS A 40 -3.04 11.61 -13.58
C HIS A 40 -2.93 11.18 -12.11
N ILE A 41 -2.53 9.93 -11.84
CA ILE A 41 -2.36 9.41 -10.48
C ILE A 41 -0.95 8.83 -10.32
N ALA A 42 -0.39 9.02 -9.13
CA ALA A 42 0.80 8.33 -8.66
C ALA A 42 0.49 7.63 -7.33
N GLY A 43 1.06 6.45 -7.12
CA GLY A 43 0.92 5.74 -5.85
C GLY A 43 2.04 6.14 -4.88
N LYS A 44 1.69 6.53 -3.66
CA LYS A 44 2.60 6.53 -2.51
C LYS A 44 2.43 5.20 -1.77
N TYR A 45 3.49 4.44 -1.67
CA TYR A 45 3.44 3.10 -1.10
C TYR A 45 3.90 3.12 0.35
N TYR A 46 3.16 2.40 1.19
CA TYR A 46 3.55 2.16 2.56
C TYR A 46 3.48 0.67 2.88
N LEU A 47 4.47 0.21 3.63
CA LEU A 47 4.61 -1.16 4.11
C LEU A 47 4.72 -1.13 5.63
N ASP A 48 4.29 -2.20 6.28
CA ASP A 48 4.55 -2.38 7.71
C ASP A 48 6.07 -2.42 7.98
N ALA A 49 6.51 -1.73 9.02
CA ALA A 49 7.92 -1.73 9.45
C ALA A 49 8.31 -3.09 10.05
N GLU A 50 7.35 -3.73 10.71
CA GLU A 50 7.46 -5.04 11.36
C GLU A 50 7.90 -6.14 10.37
N MET A 51 7.51 -6.02 9.10
CA MET A 51 7.91 -6.95 8.03
C MET A 51 9.45 -7.08 7.91
N GLN A 52 10.19 -6.02 8.22
CA GLN A 52 11.66 -6.00 8.14
C GLN A 52 12.33 -6.81 9.26
N HIS A 53 11.60 -7.10 10.33
CA HIS A 53 12.10 -7.79 11.52
C HIS A 53 11.68 -9.26 11.59
N LEU A 54 10.80 -9.71 10.68
CA LEU A 54 10.39 -11.11 10.60
C LEU A 54 11.49 -11.99 10.02
N GLU A 55 11.76 -13.09 10.69
CA GLU A 55 12.67 -14.14 10.22
C GLU A 55 11.90 -15.31 9.59
N GLU A 56 12.56 -16.07 8.72
CA GLU A 56 12.01 -17.29 8.10
C GLU A 56 11.50 -18.31 9.11
N THR A 57 12.10 -18.38 10.30
CA THR A 57 11.68 -19.26 11.40
C THR A 57 10.32 -18.88 11.99
N GLN A 58 9.93 -17.60 11.89
CA GLN A 58 8.67 -17.06 12.39
C GLN A 58 7.60 -17.04 11.29
N ALA A 59 8.00 -16.81 10.05
CA ALA A 59 7.12 -16.68 8.90
C ALA A 59 7.79 -17.28 7.64
N PRO A 60 7.66 -18.61 7.39
CA PRO A 60 8.30 -19.27 6.26
C PRO A 60 7.89 -18.67 4.91
N GLY A 61 8.88 -18.28 4.10
CA GLY A 61 8.70 -17.62 2.80
C GLY A 61 8.71 -16.08 2.85
N ILE A 62 8.88 -15.48 4.04
CA ILE A 62 8.86 -14.02 4.20
C ILE A 62 10.02 -13.33 3.46
N ASP A 63 11.20 -13.94 3.40
CA ASP A 63 12.36 -13.33 2.74
C ASP A 63 12.15 -13.26 1.23
N VAL A 64 11.61 -14.34 0.64
CA VAL A 64 11.28 -14.38 -0.79
C VAL A 64 10.22 -13.34 -1.14
N LEU A 65 9.15 -13.26 -0.34
CA LEU A 65 8.08 -12.29 -0.57
C LEU A 65 8.59 -10.84 -0.39
N ARG A 66 9.37 -10.57 0.65
CA ARG A 66 9.96 -9.25 0.92
C ARG A 66 10.83 -8.80 -0.25
N GLN A 67 11.67 -9.68 -0.78
CA GLN A 67 12.50 -9.40 -1.96
C GLN A 67 11.64 -9.17 -3.21
N ALA A 68 10.58 -9.95 -3.42
CA ALA A 68 9.67 -9.78 -4.55
C ALA A 68 8.95 -8.42 -4.52
N ILE A 69 8.42 -8.03 -3.35
CA ILE A 69 7.79 -6.72 -3.13
C ILE A 69 8.80 -5.59 -3.38
N ALA A 70 10.00 -5.67 -2.80
CA ALA A 70 11.05 -4.67 -2.99
C ALA A 70 11.44 -4.54 -4.48
N HIS A 71 11.54 -5.66 -5.20
CA HIS A 71 11.83 -5.65 -6.62
C HIS A 71 10.72 -4.99 -7.45
N GLN A 72 9.45 -5.29 -7.13
CA GLN A 72 8.29 -4.73 -7.83
C GLN A 72 8.17 -3.22 -7.61
N LEU A 73 8.52 -2.73 -6.41
CA LEU A 73 8.38 -1.33 -6.00
C LEU A 73 9.70 -0.53 -6.07
N ARG A 74 10.76 -1.07 -6.68
CA ARG A 74 12.12 -0.48 -6.69
C ARG A 74 12.22 0.96 -7.20
N ASN A 75 11.28 1.38 -8.06
CA ASN A 75 11.25 2.73 -8.65
C ASN A 75 10.21 3.63 -7.98
N GLU A 76 9.53 3.14 -6.94
CA GLU A 76 8.48 3.85 -6.23
C GLU A 76 9.03 4.42 -4.92
N LEU A 77 8.40 5.49 -4.43
CA LEU A 77 8.67 5.97 -3.07
C LEU A 77 7.92 5.08 -2.08
N VAL A 78 8.66 4.19 -1.41
CA VAL A 78 8.14 3.29 -0.37
C VAL A 78 8.51 3.82 1.01
N ARG A 79 7.54 3.91 1.92
CA ARG A 79 7.77 4.27 3.34
C ARG A 79 7.38 3.11 4.24
N HIS A 80 8.23 2.79 5.20
CA HIS A 80 7.91 1.84 6.25
C HIS A 80 7.35 2.57 7.47
N LEU A 81 6.18 2.16 7.95
CA LEU A 81 5.54 2.72 9.14
C LEU A 81 5.10 1.57 10.06
N PRO A 82 5.06 1.78 11.39
CA PRO A 82 4.47 0.80 12.30
C PRO A 82 3.02 0.48 11.92
N HIS A 83 2.62 -0.78 12.11
CA HIS A 83 1.28 -1.25 11.76
C HIS A 83 0.16 -0.38 12.32
N ALA A 84 0.27 0.00 13.60
CA ALA A 84 -0.70 0.84 14.27
C ALA A 84 -0.86 2.22 13.59
N ALA A 85 0.23 2.82 13.11
CA ALA A 85 0.20 4.10 12.41
C ALA A 85 -0.45 3.97 11.01
N LEU A 86 -0.26 2.84 10.34
CA LEU A 86 -0.93 2.54 9.07
C LEU A 86 -2.44 2.36 9.27
N MET A 87 -2.85 1.67 10.34
CA MET A 87 -4.27 1.52 10.69
C MET A 87 -4.93 2.86 11.02
N GLU A 88 -4.25 3.71 11.79
CA GLU A 88 -4.75 5.05 12.11
C GLU A 88 -4.90 5.90 10.83
N LYS A 89 -3.89 5.87 9.95
CA LYS A 89 -3.93 6.56 8.67
C LYS A 89 -5.07 6.07 7.78
N LEU A 90 -5.30 4.76 7.73
CA LEU A 90 -6.39 4.14 6.97
C LEU A 90 -7.76 4.56 7.54
N ALA A 91 -7.92 4.51 8.87
CA ALA A 91 -9.15 4.90 9.54
C ALA A 91 -9.46 6.39 9.33
N GLN A 92 -8.45 7.26 9.35
CA GLN A 92 -8.64 8.68 9.06
C GLN A 92 -8.98 8.90 7.59
N ALA A 93 -8.30 8.24 6.65
CA ALA A 93 -8.61 8.34 5.24
C ALA A 93 -10.04 7.89 4.93
N GLY A 94 -10.52 6.80 5.55
CA GLY A 94 -11.88 6.28 5.37
C GLY A 94 -12.99 7.17 5.92
N LYS A 95 -12.68 8.28 6.61
CA LYS A 95 -13.68 9.29 6.99
C LYS A 95 -13.95 10.26 5.85
N ASP A 96 -12.91 10.63 5.11
CA ASP A 96 -12.94 11.71 4.13
C ASP A 96 -12.97 11.18 2.68
N TYR A 97 -12.52 9.94 2.47
CA TYR A 97 -12.35 9.33 1.16
C TYR A 97 -12.88 7.90 1.13
N GLN A 98 -13.19 7.43 -0.09
CA GLN A 98 -13.39 6.01 -0.32
C GLN A 98 -12.05 5.28 -0.36
N VAL A 99 -11.95 4.24 0.43
CA VAL A 99 -10.78 3.37 0.52
C VAL A 99 -11.18 1.99 0.03
N LEU A 100 -10.55 1.55 -1.05
CA LEU A 100 -10.69 0.20 -1.56
C LEU A 100 -9.65 -0.72 -0.91
N ILE A 101 -10.12 -1.81 -0.31
CA ILE A 101 -9.31 -2.89 0.22
C ILE A 101 -9.50 -4.12 -0.65
N LEU A 102 -8.44 -4.53 -1.34
CA LEU A 102 -8.38 -5.75 -2.14
C LEU A 102 -7.73 -6.83 -1.27
N LYS A 103 -8.53 -7.76 -0.79
CA LYS A 103 -8.09 -8.84 0.09
C LYS A 103 -7.63 -10.04 -0.75
N SER A 104 -6.40 -10.48 -0.50
CA SER A 104 -5.72 -11.59 -1.17
C SER A 104 -5.81 -12.89 -0.38
N GLU A 105 -5.28 -13.98 -0.93
CA GLU A 105 -5.07 -15.25 -0.22
C GLU A 105 -3.80 -15.28 0.64
N GLY A 106 -2.97 -14.22 0.63
CA GLY A 106 -1.70 -14.20 1.36
C GLY A 106 -1.88 -14.38 2.86
N THR A 107 -1.04 -15.18 3.50
CA THR A 107 -1.14 -15.52 4.94
C THR A 107 0.04 -15.05 5.78
N LEU A 108 1.04 -14.43 5.15
CA LEU A 108 2.22 -13.95 5.85
C LEU A 108 1.92 -12.64 6.60
N PRO A 109 2.34 -12.50 7.87
CA PRO A 109 2.01 -11.35 8.69
C PRO A 109 2.73 -10.09 8.23
N TYR A 110 2.09 -8.92 8.42
CA TYR A 110 2.66 -7.61 8.08
C TYR A 110 3.04 -7.47 6.61
N THR A 111 2.36 -8.18 5.71
CA THR A 111 2.63 -8.14 4.26
C THR A 111 1.65 -7.26 3.50
N SER A 112 0.62 -6.74 4.18
CA SER A 112 -0.32 -5.81 3.59
C SER A 112 0.37 -4.55 3.03
N ILE A 113 -0.10 -4.09 1.88
CA ILE A 113 0.49 -2.97 1.12
C ILE A 113 -0.52 -1.83 1.03
N PHE A 114 -0.14 -0.68 1.57
CA PHE A 114 -0.97 0.52 1.57
C PHE A 114 -0.55 1.42 0.43
N ILE A 115 -1.53 1.94 -0.29
CA ILE A 115 -1.31 2.78 -1.46
C ILE A 115 -2.21 4.00 -1.31
N GLU A 116 -1.59 5.16 -1.10
CA GLU A 116 -2.28 6.46 -1.16
C GLU A 116 -2.14 7.00 -2.59
N LEU A 117 -3.27 7.36 -3.20
CA LEU A 117 -3.26 7.98 -4.53
C LEU A 117 -2.97 9.47 -4.40
N ASP A 118 -2.00 9.95 -5.17
CA ASP A 118 -1.61 11.35 -5.27
C ASP A 118 -1.61 11.81 -6.74
N CYS A 119 -1.37 13.10 -6.96
CA CYS A 119 -1.30 13.68 -8.29
C CYS A 119 -0.11 13.12 -9.10
N GLY A 120 -0.40 12.51 -10.25
CA GLY A 120 0.62 11.92 -11.12
C GLY A 120 1.41 12.93 -11.96
N TYR A 121 0.82 14.09 -12.26
CA TYR A 121 1.44 15.14 -13.09
C TYR A 121 2.02 16.31 -12.29
N TRP A 122 1.83 16.31 -10.96
CA TRP A 122 2.27 17.38 -10.08
C TRP A 122 2.90 16.81 -8.81
N GLY A 123 4.23 16.72 -8.82
CA GLY A 123 5.03 16.15 -7.74
C GLY A 123 5.41 17.14 -6.64
N PRO A 124 6.00 16.64 -5.54
CA PRO A 124 6.39 17.46 -4.39
C PRO A 124 7.40 18.56 -4.74
N ASP A 125 8.30 18.33 -5.69
CA ASP A 125 9.28 19.33 -6.11
C ASP A 125 8.62 20.51 -6.86
N GLN A 126 7.66 20.19 -7.74
CA GLN A 126 6.87 21.21 -8.46
C GLN A 126 6.04 22.02 -7.47
N GLU A 127 5.39 21.34 -6.51
CA GLU A 127 4.64 21.98 -5.43
C GLU A 127 5.54 22.89 -4.59
N GLN A 128 6.71 22.41 -4.17
CA GLN A 128 7.64 23.21 -3.38
C GLN A 128 8.11 24.46 -4.14
N GLN A 129 8.38 24.34 -5.44
CA GLN A 129 8.75 25.48 -6.27
C GLN A 129 7.60 26.49 -6.43
N LEU A 130 6.36 26.02 -6.54
CA LEU A 130 5.18 26.88 -6.56
C LEU A 130 5.04 27.63 -5.24
N ARG A 131 5.14 26.94 -4.09
CA ARG A 131 5.02 27.56 -2.76
C ARG A 131 6.05 28.64 -2.50
N LYS A 132 7.28 28.48 -3.01
CA LYS A 132 8.32 29.52 -2.94
C LYS A 132 7.98 30.80 -3.73
N LYS A 133 7.08 30.72 -4.71
CA LYS A 133 6.64 31.85 -5.54
C LYS A 133 5.33 32.47 -5.05
N MET A 134 4.61 31.80 -4.16
CA MET A 134 3.39 32.31 -3.55
C MET A 134 3.75 33.25 -2.40
N PRO A 135 3.19 34.47 -2.36
CA PRO A 135 3.39 35.41 -1.26
C PRO A 135 2.75 34.94 0.04
#